data_AF-A0A9L0JHM4-F1
#
_entry.id   AF-A0A9L0JHM4-F1
#
_cell.length_a   1.000
_cell.length_b   1.000
_cell.length_c   1.000
_cell.angle_alpha   90.00
_cell.angle_beta   90.00
_cell.angle_gamma   90.00
#
_symmetry.space_group_name_H-M   'P 1'
#
loop_
_entity.id
_entity.type
_entity.pdbx_description
1 polymer ?
#
loop_
_entity_poly.entity_id
_entity_poly.type
_entity_poly.pdbx_seq_one_letter_code
_entity_poly.pdbx_strand_id
1 'polypeptide(L)'
;MSMAYYFDRADVALKHFFQLFLQQSRQKREHAERLMQLQNQRGGRLRLGDIKKPDSDDWESGLKAMECALQLEKNVNQSLLDLHQLATDKADPHLCHFLESHLLLEEVKSMKELGDHLTNLLKMGAPADGLAEYLFDKLTLGDGSNN
;
A
#
# COMPACT_ATOMS: atom_id res chain seq x y z
N MET A 1 -6.66 3.01 -4.36
CA MET A 1 -7.90 3.02 -5.18
C MET A 1 -7.65 3.37 -6.64
N SER A 2 -7.02 4.51 -6.99
CA SER A 2 -6.78 4.90 -8.40
C SER A 2 -6.03 3.82 -9.20
N MET A 3 -4.91 3.30 -8.68
CA MET A 3 -4.16 2.20 -9.31
C MET A 3 -5.03 0.98 -9.62
N ALA A 4 -5.91 0.59 -8.70
CA ALA A 4 -6.78 -0.57 -8.93
C ALA A 4 -7.63 -0.36 -10.19
N TYR A 5 -8.40 0.73 -10.25
CA TYR A 5 -9.30 1.00 -11.37
C TYR A 5 -8.59 1.30 -12.68
N TYR A 6 -7.31 1.66 -12.66
CA TYR A 6 -6.49 1.68 -13.86
C TYR A 6 -6.34 0.29 -14.48
N PHE A 7 -6.06 -0.74 -13.67
CA PHE A 7 -5.92 -2.12 -14.15
C PHE A 7 -7.25 -2.79 -14.54
N ASP A 8 -8.38 -2.22 -14.12
CA ASP A 8 -9.73 -2.66 -14.50
C ASP A 8 -10.20 -2.08 -15.85
N ARG A 9 -9.46 -1.12 -16.42
CA ARG A 9 -9.79 -0.56 -17.74
C ARG A 9 -9.69 -1.64 -18.82
N ALA A 10 -10.56 -1.54 -19.84
CA ALA A 10 -10.59 -2.47 -20.96
C ALA A 10 -9.29 -2.51 -21.77
N ASP A 11 -8.52 -1.41 -21.79
CA ASP A 11 -7.25 -1.30 -22.50
C ASP A 11 -6.02 -1.72 -21.66
N VAL A 12 -6.22 -2.09 -20.38
CA VAL A 12 -5.17 -2.63 -19.49
C VAL A 12 -5.46 -4.07 -19.10
N ALA A 13 -6.68 -4.35 -18.59
CA ALA A 13 -7.25 -5.69 -18.37
C ALA A 13 -6.42 -6.67 -17.52
N LEU A 14 -5.77 -6.20 -16.45
CA LEU A 14 -4.99 -7.03 -15.50
C LEU A 14 -5.77 -7.24 -14.19
N LYS A 15 -6.61 -8.28 -14.18
CA LYS A 15 -7.59 -8.55 -13.11
C LYS A 15 -6.95 -8.69 -11.72
N HIS A 16 -5.84 -9.39 -11.58
CA HIS A 16 -5.26 -9.67 -10.27
C HIS A 16 -4.45 -8.48 -9.75
N PHE A 17 -3.87 -7.66 -10.64
CA PHE A 17 -3.38 -6.34 -10.27
C PHE A 17 -4.50 -5.44 -9.72
N PHE A 18 -5.67 -5.41 -10.36
CA PHE A 18 -6.84 -4.70 -9.82
C PHE A 18 -7.19 -5.19 -8.41
N GLN A 19 -7.26 -6.51 -8.20
CA GLN A 19 -7.59 -7.10 -6.91
C GLN A 19 -6.57 -6.74 -5.82
N LEU A 20 -5.27 -6.84 -6.12
CA LEU A 20 -4.19 -6.47 -5.21
C LEU A 20 -4.32 -5.02 -4.74
N PHE A 21 -4.37 -4.07 -5.67
CA PHE A 21 -4.44 -2.65 -5.31
C PHE A 21 -5.78 -2.26 -4.67
N LEU A 22 -6.86 -2.97 -4.97
CA LEU A 22 -8.14 -2.79 -4.29
C LEU A 22 -8.06 -3.28 -2.84
N GLN A 23 -7.43 -4.43 -2.59
CA GLN A 23 -7.21 -4.97 -1.25
C GLN A 23 -6.31 -4.04 -0.43
N GLN A 24 -5.17 -3.60 -0.97
CA GLN A 24 -4.31 -2.62 -0.30
C GLN A 24 -5.07 -1.33 0.02
N SER A 25 -5.90 -0.84 -0.91
CA SER A 25 -6.73 0.34 -0.65
C SER A 25 -7.72 0.16 0.50
N ARG A 26 -8.24 -1.06 0.70
CA ARG A 26 -9.13 -1.38 1.83
C ARG A 26 -8.35 -1.46 3.14
N GLN A 27 -7.20 -2.11 3.14
CA GLN A 27 -6.33 -2.20 4.32
C GLN A 27 -5.88 -0.80 4.79
N LYS A 28 -5.50 0.10 3.89
CA LYS A 28 -5.15 1.48 4.27
C LYS A 28 -6.32 2.27 4.85
N ARG A 29 -7.55 1.98 4.40
CA ARG A 29 -8.74 2.55 5.03
C ARG A 29 -8.94 2.03 6.44
N GLU A 30 -8.73 0.73 6.67
CA GLU A 30 -8.76 0.15 8.01
C GLU A 30 -7.70 0.75 8.93
N HIS A 31 -6.48 1.01 8.42
CA HIS A 31 -5.43 1.71 9.19
C HIS A 31 -5.87 3.11 9.63
N ALA A 32 -6.48 3.87 8.71
CA ALA A 32 -7.02 5.19 9.02
C ALA A 32 -8.14 5.11 10.07
N GLU A 33 -9.06 4.16 9.94
CA GLU A 33 -10.15 3.94 10.89
C GLU A 33 -9.61 3.56 12.28
N ARG A 34 -8.58 2.69 12.37
CA ARG A 34 -7.90 2.34 13.64
C ARG A 34 -7.29 3.57 14.32
N LEU A 35 -6.63 4.45 13.57
CA LEU A 35 -6.07 5.70 14.11
C LEU A 35 -7.18 6.65 14.60
N MET A 36 -8.30 6.72 13.87
CA MET A 36 -9.45 7.53 14.31
C MET A 36 -10.07 7.01 15.60
N GLN A 37 -10.18 5.69 15.74
CA GLN A 37 -10.66 5.05 16.97
C GLN A 37 -9.71 5.30 18.14
N LEU A 38 -8.40 5.14 17.92
CA LEU A 38 -7.38 5.45 18.95
C LEU A 38 -7.49 6.89 19.45
N GLN A 39 -7.64 7.85 18.52
CA GLN A 39 -7.77 9.26 18.87
C GLN A 39 -8.97 9.49 19.80
N ASN A 40 -10.12 8.87 19.52
CA ASN A 40 -11.32 8.96 20.37
C ASN A 40 -11.10 8.24 21.71
N GLN A 41 -10.48 7.06 21.73
CA GLN A 41 -10.19 6.30 22.95
C GLN A 41 -9.32 7.09 23.93
N ARG A 42 -8.36 7.88 23.42
CA ARG A 42 -7.46 8.70 24.22
C ARG A 42 -8.04 10.08 24.58
N GLY A 43 -9.32 10.33 24.28
CA GLY A 43 -10.00 11.60 24.55
C GLY A 43 -9.57 12.74 23.62
N GLY A 44 -8.85 12.43 22.55
CA GLY A 44 -8.47 13.38 21.52
C GLY A 44 -9.67 13.82 20.68
N ARG A 45 -9.46 14.84 19.85
CA ARG A 45 -10.48 15.31 18.88
C ARG A 45 -9.97 15.13 17.47
N LEU A 46 -10.80 14.56 16.61
CA LEU A 46 -10.52 14.41 15.19
C LEU A 46 -10.68 15.75 14.47
N ARG A 47 -9.71 16.09 13.63
CA ARG A 47 -9.77 17.21 12.70
C ARG A 47 -9.45 16.67 11.32
N LEU A 48 -10.50 16.46 10.52
CA LEU A 48 -10.36 15.95 9.15
C LEU A 48 -9.96 17.10 8.21
N GLY A 49 -9.06 16.80 7.28
CA GLY A 49 -8.67 17.70 6.19
C GLY A 49 -8.93 17.05 4.84
N ASP A 50 -8.70 17.81 3.78
CA ASP A 50 -8.90 17.34 2.42
C ASP A 50 -7.91 16.23 2.06
N ILE A 51 -8.43 15.15 1.46
CA ILE A 51 -7.61 14.08 0.88
C ILE A 51 -7.23 14.52 -0.54
N LYS A 52 -5.94 14.77 -0.76
CA LYS A 52 -5.43 15.13 -2.09
C LYS A 52 -5.64 13.98 -3.06
N LYS A 53 -5.95 14.32 -4.32
CA LYS A 53 -5.97 13.33 -5.40
C LYS A 53 -4.56 12.73 -5.61
N PRO A 54 -4.46 11.52 -6.19
CA PRO A 54 -3.17 10.96 -6.59
C PRO A 54 -2.41 11.86 -7.57
N ASP A 55 -1.09 11.75 -7.59
CA ASP A 55 -0.22 12.56 -8.46
C ASP A 55 -0.33 12.18 -9.95
N SER A 56 -0.80 10.96 -10.24
CA SER A 56 -1.07 10.50 -11.60
C SER A 56 -2.44 9.84 -11.72
N ASP A 57 -3.06 10.04 -12.89
CA ASP A 57 -4.30 9.39 -13.31
C ASP A 57 -4.02 8.21 -14.26
N ASP A 58 -2.80 8.15 -14.85
CA ASP A 58 -2.31 7.06 -15.67
C ASP A 58 -1.05 6.44 -15.01
N TRP A 59 -1.07 5.13 -14.78
CA TRP A 59 0.00 4.43 -14.07
C TRP A 59 0.97 3.73 -15.01
N GLU A 60 0.79 3.86 -16.33
CA GLU A 60 1.66 3.36 -17.41
C GLU A 60 1.78 1.83 -17.51
N SER A 61 2.16 1.14 -16.44
CA SER A 61 2.42 -0.30 -16.43
C SER A 61 2.27 -0.90 -15.03
N GLY A 62 2.16 -2.24 -14.95
CA GLY A 62 2.22 -2.99 -13.70
C GLY A 62 3.50 -2.69 -12.91
N LEU A 63 4.65 -2.65 -13.59
CA LEU A 63 5.93 -2.30 -12.97
C LEU A 63 5.89 -0.89 -12.35
N LYS A 64 5.47 0.11 -13.14
CA LYS A 64 5.45 1.51 -12.68
C LYS A 64 4.49 1.73 -11.51
N ALA A 65 3.32 1.10 -11.56
CA ALA A 65 2.37 1.14 -10.45
C ALA A 65 2.95 0.56 -9.15
N MET A 66 3.66 -0.58 -9.24
CA MET A 66 4.32 -1.20 -8.10
C MET A 66 5.46 -0.33 -7.54
N GLU A 67 6.22 0.38 -8.39
CA GLU A 67 7.26 1.32 -7.95
C GLU A 67 6.65 2.49 -7.17
N CYS A 68 5.59 3.08 -7.72
CA CYS A 68 4.86 4.16 -7.07
C CYS A 68 4.23 3.70 -5.75
N ALA A 69 3.68 2.48 -5.70
CA ALA A 69 3.13 1.91 -4.48
C ALA A 69 4.20 1.70 -3.42
N LEU A 70 5.35 1.12 -3.78
CA LEU A 70 6.46 0.92 -2.84
C LEU A 70 6.97 2.25 -2.29
N GLN A 71 7.06 3.29 -3.13
CA GLN A 71 7.46 4.61 -2.66
C GLN A 71 6.43 5.24 -1.72
N LEU A 72 5.13 5.05 -1.98
CA LEU A 72 4.07 5.50 -1.09
C LEU A 72 4.14 4.80 0.28
N GLU A 73 4.32 3.47 0.30
CA GLU A 73 4.49 2.70 1.53
C GLU A 73 5.71 3.19 2.33
N LYS A 74 6.84 3.47 1.68
CA LYS A 74 8.03 4.04 2.34
C LYS A 74 7.74 5.39 2.99
N ASN A 75 6.99 6.26 2.31
CA ASN A 75 6.62 7.58 2.84
C ASN A 75 5.68 7.46 4.05
N VAL A 76 4.71 6.53 3.99
CA VAL A 76 3.81 6.22 5.11
C VAL A 76 4.59 5.65 6.28
N ASN A 77 5.46 4.67 6.04
CA ASN A 77 6.30 4.08 7.07
C ASN A 77 7.22 5.13 7.74
N GLN A 78 7.81 6.04 6.97
CA GLN A 78 8.59 7.15 7.54
C GLN A 78 7.72 8.02 8.47
N SER A 79 6.51 8.37 8.04
CA SER A 79 5.58 9.16 8.87
C SER A 79 5.20 8.44 10.16
N LEU A 80 5.08 7.11 10.14
CA LEU A 80 4.80 6.29 11.32
C LEU A 80 6.01 6.21 12.25
N LEU A 81 7.24 6.11 11.71
CA LEU A 81 8.47 6.16 12.50
C LEU A 81 8.64 7.52 13.18
N ASP A 82 8.37 8.61 12.47
CA ASP A 82 8.42 9.96 13.03
C ASP A 82 7.38 10.13 14.16
N LEU A 83 6.17 9.59 13.97
CA LEU A 83 5.13 9.58 15.00
C LEU A 83 5.52 8.71 16.21
N HIS A 84 6.16 7.57 15.98
CA HIS A 84 6.66 6.71 17.06
C HIS A 84 7.80 7.38 17.84
N GLN A 85 8.72 8.06 17.17
CA GLN A 85 9.75 8.86 17.81
C GLN A 85 9.13 9.96 18.68
N LEU A 86 8.12 10.67 18.15
CA LEU A 86 7.40 11.68 18.93
C LEU A 86 6.71 11.08 20.16
N ALA A 87 6.07 9.91 20.02
CA ALA A 87 5.45 9.21 21.14
C ALA A 87 6.49 8.83 22.21
N THR A 88 7.66 8.36 21.78
CA THR A 88 8.80 8.02 22.64
C THR A 88 9.32 9.25 23.39
N ASP A 89 9.53 10.37 22.69
CA ASP A 89 9.99 11.64 23.27
C ASP A 89 8.98 12.21 24.29
N LYS A 90 7.69 11.91 24.10
CA LYS A 90 6.61 12.28 25.02
C LYS A 90 6.32 11.23 26.09
N ALA A 91 7.11 10.15 26.14
CA ALA A 91 6.92 9.04 27.06
C ALA A 91 5.49 8.47 27.04
N ASP A 92 4.93 8.26 25.84
CA ASP A 92 3.63 7.61 25.63
C ASP A 92 3.81 6.14 25.21
N PRO A 93 4.03 5.21 26.17
CA PRO A 93 4.28 3.81 25.85
C PRO A 93 3.09 3.12 25.18
N HIS A 94 1.86 3.59 25.44
CA HIS A 94 0.67 3.03 24.83
C HIS A 94 0.62 3.36 23.33
N LEU A 95 0.93 4.60 22.95
CA LEU A 95 0.99 4.98 21.54
C LEU A 95 2.14 4.26 20.81
N CYS A 96 3.33 4.16 21.42
CA CYS A 96 4.44 3.39 20.83
C CYS A 96 4.01 1.94 20.54
N HIS A 97 3.46 1.26 21.55
CA HIS A 97 3.01 -0.13 21.40
C HIS A 97 1.91 -0.28 20.33
N PHE A 98 0.97 0.67 20.27
CA PHE A 98 -0.08 0.66 19.24
C PHE A 98 0.50 0.74 17.83
N LEU A 99 1.44 1.66 17.59
CA LEU A 99 2.07 1.85 16.28
C LEU A 99 2.87 0.61 15.86
N GLU A 100 3.62 0.02 16.80
CA GLU A 100 4.39 -1.21 16.59
C GLU A 100 3.50 -2.39 16.22
N SER A 101 2.43 -2.61 16.99
CA SER A 101 1.58 -3.80 16.90
C SER A 101 0.63 -3.80 15.72
N HIS A 102 0.12 -2.62 15.35
CA HIS A 102 -0.98 -2.51 14.39
C HIS A 102 -0.60 -1.91 13.04
N LEU A 103 0.53 -1.21 12.93
CA LEU A 103 0.88 -0.45 11.72
C LEU A 103 2.29 -0.80 11.23
N LEU A 104 3.33 -0.58 12.02
CA LEU A 104 4.73 -0.74 11.57
C LEU A 104 5.04 -2.16 11.08
N LEU A 105 4.53 -3.20 11.76
CA LEU A 105 4.70 -4.57 11.29
C LEU A 105 4.01 -4.84 9.94
N GLU A 106 2.83 -4.24 9.73
CA GLU A 106 2.08 -4.39 8.47
C GLU A 106 2.77 -3.64 7.32
N GLU A 107 3.29 -2.42 7.56
CA GLU A 107 4.03 -1.66 6.55
C GLU A 107 5.31 -2.38 6.11
N VAL A 108 6.07 -2.97 7.04
CA VAL A 108 7.29 -3.73 6.69
C VAL A 108 6.97 -4.95 5.81
N LYS A 109 5.88 -5.66 6.10
CA LYS A 109 5.43 -6.80 5.28
C LYS A 109 5.00 -6.33 3.88
N SER A 110 4.20 -5.27 3.81
CA SER A 110 3.74 -4.66 2.55
C SER A 110 4.92 -4.21 1.67
N MET A 111 5.88 -3.50 2.24
CA MET A 111 7.09 -3.08 1.51
C MET A 111 7.92 -4.27 1.00
N LYS A 112 8.04 -5.34 1.79
CA LYS A 112 8.75 -6.55 1.37
C LYS A 112 8.05 -7.23 0.20
N GLU A 113 6.73 -7.40 0.27
CA GLU A 113 5.92 -8.01 -0.77
C GLU A 113 5.99 -7.21 -2.08
N LEU A 114 5.83 -5.88 -2.01
CA LEU A 114 5.99 -5.00 -3.17
C LEU A 114 7.42 -5.06 -3.75
N GLY A 115 8.43 -5.13 -2.89
CA GLY A 115 9.83 -5.28 -3.32
C GLY A 115 10.09 -6.60 -4.06
N ASP A 116 9.48 -7.70 -3.60
CA ASP A 116 9.57 -9.00 -4.29
C ASP A 116 8.88 -8.96 -5.65
N HIS A 117 7.68 -8.37 -5.70
CA HIS A 117 6.94 -8.19 -6.95
C HIS A 117 7.71 -7.38 -7.97
N LEU A 118 8.29 -6.25 -7.57
CA LEU A 118 9.15 -5.43 -8.43
C LEU A 118 10.35 -6.21 -8.96
N THR A 119 11.02 -6.94 -8.08
CA THR A 119 12.19 -7.75 -8.45
C THR A 119 11.84 -8.80 -9.51
N ASN A 120 10.68 -9.45 -9.36
CA ASN A 120 10.21 -10.45 -10.33
C ASN A 120 9.81 -9.82 -11.66
N LEU A 121 9.04 -8.72 -11.65
CA LEU A 121 8.65 -8.01 -12.87
C LEU A 121 9.87 -7.53 -13.67
N LEU A 122 10.89 -6.97 -13.00
CA LEU A 122 12.14 -6.56 -13.63
C LEU A 122 12.88 -7.75 -14.26
N LYS A 123 12.98 -8.88 -13.55
CA LYS A 123 13.64 -10.09 -14.06
C LYS A 123 12.91 -10.72 -15.24
N MET A 124 11.58 -10.55 -15.31
CA MET A 124 10.75 -11.04 -16.40
C MET A 124 10.80 -10.12 -17.63
N GLY A 125 11.42 -8.94 -17.54
CA GLY A 125 11.56 -8.01 -18.67
C GLY A 125 10.44 -6.98 -18.81
N ALA A 126 9.59 -6.79 -17.79
CA ALA A 126 8.60 -5.72 -17.80
C ALA A 126 9.28 -4.33 -17.77
N PRO A 127 8.70 -3.29 -18.39
CA PRO A 127 7.46 -3.30 -19.18
C PRO A 127 7.69 -3.59 -20.67
N ALA A 128 8.94 -3.83 -21.10
CA ALA A 128 9.28 -4.00 -22.52
C ALA A 128 8.72 -5.30 -23.11
N ASP A 129 8.63 -6.37 -22.30
CA ASP A 129 7.96 -7.61 -22.66
C ASP A 129 6.53 -7.61 -22.12
N GLY A 130 5.55 -7.41 -23.00
CA GLY A 130 4.13 -7.41 -22.64
C GLY A 130 3.64 -8.75 -22.08
N LEU A 131 4.34 -9.87 -22.36
CA LEU A 131 4.01 -11.16 -21.78
C LEU A 131 4.38 -11.24 -20.29
N ALA A 132 5.36 -10.46 -19.84
CA ALA A 132 5.85 -10.47 -18.47
C ALA A 132 4.75 -10.10 -17.46
N GLU A 133 4.05 -8.98 -17.69
CA GLU A 133 2.99 -8.53 -16.78
C GLU A 133 1.78 -9.45 -16.81
N TYR A 134 1.45 -10.02 -17.97
CA TYR A 134 0.36 -10.99 -18.10
C TYR A 134 0.66 -12.28 -17.31
N LEU A 135 1.87 -12.85 -17.47
CA LEU A 135 2.27 -14.04 -16.73
C LEU A 135 2.34 -13.75 -15.22
N PHE A 136 2.83 -12.58 -14.83
CA PHE A 136 2.88 -12.17 -13.43
C PHE A 136 1.48 -12.03 -12.82
N ASP A 137 0.54 -11.40 -13.55
CA ASP A 137 -0.87 -11.30 -13.15
C ASP A 137 -1.47 -12.68 -12.90
N LYS A 138 -1.21 -13.66 -13.77
CA LYS A 138 -1.80 -15.00 -13.65
C LYS A 138 -1.13 -15.90 -12.62
N LEU A 139 0.20 -15.92 -12.61
CA LEU A 139 0.97 -16.93 -11.87
C LEU A 139 1.43 -16.44 -10.49
N THR A 140 1.61 -15.13 -10.30
CA THR A 140 2.04 -14.59 -9.00
C THR A 140 0.87 -14.00 -8.23
N LEU A 141 0.10 -13.11 -8.87
CA LEU A 141 -1.03 -12.46 -8.21
C LEU A 141 -2.30 -13.32 -8.20
N GLY A 142 -2.47 -14.21 -9.19
CA GLY A 142 -3.59 -15.13 -9.27
C GLY A 142 -3.61 -16.22 -8.19
N ASP A 143 -2.43 -16.76 -7.83
CA ASP A 143 -2.31 -17.84 -6.85
C ASP A 143 -2.75 -17.43 -5.43
N GLY A 144 -2.67 -16.13 -5.10
CA GLY A 144 -3.13 -15.59 -3.81
C GLY A 144 -4.65 -15.56 -3.62
N SER A 145 -5.44 -15.83 -4.66
CA SER A 145 -6.91 -15.80 -4.62
C SER A 145 -7.59 -17.17 -4.43
N ASN A 146 -6.79 -18.25 -4.32
CA ASN A 146 -7.26 -19.64 -4.17
C ASN A 146 -7.08 -20.24 -2.76
N ASN A 147 -6.73 -19.44 -1.74
CA ASN A 147 -6.66 -19.87 -0.33
C ASN A 147 -7.50 -18.97 0.59
#